data_AF-A0A438MVB8-F1
#
_entry.id   AF-A0A438MVB8-F1
#
_cell.length_a   1.000
_cell.length_b   1.000
_cell.length_c   1.000
_cell.angle_alpha   90.00
_cell.angle_beta   90.00
_cell.angle_gamma   90.00
#
_symmetry.space_group_name_H-M   'P 1'
#
loop_
_entity.id
_entity.type
_entity.pdbx_description
1 polymer ?
#
loop_
_entity_poly.entity_id
_entity_poly.type
_entity_poly.pdbx_seq_one_letter_code
_entity_poly.pdbx_strand_id
1 'polypeptide(L)'
;MFRRSRPIEPVALFISLDKQPSWDRRYLSLIQSLTERVDVEEVNKARHAIDYLDRHNPAVVIVTDEGILRYETPHPYLSEKLVDYTRGGGKVIIGTRFSVASQLSEVIDRWFHVFWHVPWKCAEAEPGSTYLNMESQRKYLATSHLPVSIHLQSMYLKHVPHSDRLYCRAIELDDGPSVFCHDNTTCQQTPLAITNVGRGLFAYVGDVDHRGDVESIILAICELD
;
A
#
# COMPACT_ATOMS: atom_id res chain seq x y z
N MET A 1 3.23 -42.52 -14.58
CA MET A 1 3.99 -41.31 -14.95
C MET A 1 3.23 -40.11 -14.39
N PHE A 2 3.54 -39.68 -13.17
CA PHE A 2 2.85 -38.55 -12.54
C PHE A 2 3.30 -37.25 -13.21
N ARG A 3 2.39 -36.55 -13.89
CA ARG A 3 2.60 -35.15 -14.27
C ARG A 3 2.79 -34.38 -12.96
N ARG A 4 4.02 -33.94 -12.68
CA ARG A 4 4.23 -32.86 -11.70
C ARG A 4 3.41 -31.68 -12.19
N SER A 5 2.34 -31.34 -11.48
CA SER A 5 1.67 -30.06 -11.64
C SER A 5 2.74 -28.98 -11.52
N ARG A 6 2.80 -28.04 -12.47
CA ARG A 6 3.62 -26.84 -12.28
C ARG A 6 3.23 -26.24 -10.93
N PRO A 7 4.18 -25.82 -10.09
CA PRO A 7 3.84 -24.98 -8.95
C PRO A 7 3.02 -23.80 -9.49
N ILE A 8 1.89 -23.48 -8.85
CA ILE A 8 1.11 -22.31 -9.21
C ILE A 8 2.04 -21.12 -8.99
N GLU A 9 2.45 -20.45 -10.06
CA GLU A 9 3.31 -19.28 -9.96
C GLU A 9 2.55 -18.20 -9.17
N PRO A 10 3.20 -17.53 -8.20
CA PRO A 10 2.56 -16.48 -7.43
C PRO A 10 2.06 -15.39 -8.37
N VAL A 11 0.81 -14.96 -8.18
CA VAL A 11 0.18 -13.91 -8.99
C VAL A 11 0.05 -12.63 -8.16
N ALA A 12 0.45 -11.49 -8.71
CA ALA A 12 0.07 -10.17 -8.23
C ALA A 12 -1.21 -9.72 -8.94
N LEU A 13 -2.26 -9.41 -8.19
CA LEU A 13 -3.53 -8.92 -8.73
C LEU A 13 -3.63 -7.40 -8.60
N PHE A 14 -3.78 -6.71 -9.71
CA PHE A 14 -4.04 -5.27 -9.76
C PHE A 14 -5.54 -5.03 -9.85
N ILE A 15 -6.07 -4.20 -8.96
CA ILE A 15 -7.47 -3.77 -8.96
C ILE A 15 -7.50 -2.29 -9.36
N SER A 16 -7.83 -2.04 -10.62
CA SER A 16 -7.78 -0.71 -11.26
C SER A 16 -9.17 -0.27 -11.73
N LEU A 17 -10.02 0.18 -10.81
CA LEU A 17 -11.46 0.40 -11.03
C LEU A 17 -11.77 1.73 -11.74
N ASP A 18 -10.85 2.69 -11.68
CA ASP A 18 -10.95 4.00 -12.31
C ASP A 18 -9.62 4.40 -12.98
N LYS A 19 -8.99 3.41 -13.63
CA LYS A 19 -7.68 3.53 -14.26
C LYS A 19 -7.66 4.65 -15.29
N GLN A 20 -6.78 5.63 -15.07
CA GLN A 20 -6.54 6.67 -16.07
C GLN A 20 -5.69 6.16 -17.23
N PRO A 21 -5.87 6.67 -18.46
CA PRO A 21 -5.07 6.24 -19.62
C PRO A 21 -3.55 6.42 -19.45
N SER A 22 -3.12 7.38 -18.63
CA SER A 22 -1.69 7.64 -18.37
C SER A 22 -1.09 6.73 -17.30
N TRP A 23 -1.88 5.89 -16.63
CA TRP A 23 -1.44 5.06 -15.51
C TRP A 23 -0.34 4.09 -15.94
N ASP A 24 -0.52 3.34 -17.04
CA ASP A 24 0.47 2.35 -17.50
C ASP A 24 1.83 2.99 -17.79
N ARG A 25 1.83 4.16 -18.41
CA ARG A 25 3.05 4.91 -18.69
C ARG A 25 3.73 5.40 -17.41
N ARG A 26 2.93 5.79 -16.41
CA ARG A 26 3.40 6.36 -15.15
C ARG A 26 3.98 5.30 -14.21
N TYR A 27 3.43 4.08 -14.21
CA TYR A 27 3.88 2.97 -13.37
C TYR A 27 4.60 1.86 -14.15
N LEU A 28 5.06 2.16 -15.37
CA LEU A 28 5.69 1.17 -16.25
C LEU A 28 6.84 0.43 -15.57
N SER A 29 7.70 1.14 -14.83
CA SER A 29 8.83 0.56 -14.10
C SER A 29 8.36 -0.46 -13.05
N LEU A 30 7.41 -0.08 -12.20
CA LEU A 30 6.82 -0.98 -11.20
C LEU A 30 6.17 -2.21 -11.84
N ILE A 31 5.41 -2.02 -12.93
CA ILE A 31 4.75 -3.12 -13.65
C ILE A 31 5.83 -4.07 -14.21
N GLN A 32 6.87 -3.54 -14.86
CA GLN A 32 7.97 -4.33 -15.41
C GLN A 32 8.67 -5.13 -14.31
N SER A 33 9.09 -4.49 -13.23
CA SER A 33 9.76 -5.16 -12.12
C SER A 33 8.91 -6.24 -11.46
N LEU A 34 7.60 -6.07 -11.38
CA LEU A 34 6.69 -7.12 -10.92
C LEU A 34 6.57 -8.26 -11.94
N THR A 35 6.35 -7.96 -13.22
CA THR A 35 6.22 -9.00 -14.27
C THR A 35 7.49 -9.82 -14.49
N GLU A 36 8.66 -9.30 -14.11
CA GLU A 36 9.93 -10.06 -14.13
C GLU A 36 10.02 -11.11 -13.02
N ARG A 37 9.20 -10.98 -11.96
CA ARG A 37 9.29 -11.79 -10.73
C ARG A 37 8.06 -12.65 -10.47
N VAL A 38 6.90 -12.19 -10.91
CA VAL A 38 5.60 -12.83 -10.69
C VAL A 38 4.68 -12.61 -11.89
N ASP A 39 3.72 -13.50 -12.06
CA ASP A 39 2.61 -13.27 -12.99
C ASP A 39 1.78 -12.08 -12.49
N VAL A 40 1.40 -11.18 -13.39
CA VAL A 40 0.57 -10.01 -13.07
C VAL A 40 -0.76 -10.11 -13.79
N GLU A 41 -1.84 -10.05 -13.02
CA GLU A 41 -3.21 -10.00 -13.52
C GLU A 41 -3.83 -8.66 -13.18
N GLU A 42 -4.62 -8.08 -14.08
CA GLU A 42 -5.31 -6.81 -13.85
C GLU A 42 -6.82 -6.97 -14.05
N VAL A 43 -7.59 -6.44 -13.10
CA VAL A 43 -9.05 -6.37 -13.17
C VAL A 43 -9.52 -4.93 -13.04
N ASN A 44 -10.41 -4.52 -13.96
CA ASN A 44 -10.93 -3.16 -14.04
C ASN A 44 -12.42 -3.03 -13.67
N LYS A 45 -13.00 -4.09 -13.12
CA LYS A 45 -14.39 -4.11 -12.65
C LYS A 45 -14.45 -4.78 -11.30
N ALA A 46 -15.16 -4.15 -10.36
CA ALA A 46 -15.25 -4.64 -9.00
C ALA A 46 -15.86 -6.05 -8.93
N ARG A 47 -16.88 -6.36 -9.76
CA ARG A 47 -17.43 -7.73 -9.86
C ARG A 47 -16.39 -8.77 -10.31
N HIS A 48 -15.53 -8.42 -11.26
CA HIS A 48 -14.49 -9.35 -11.73
C HIS A 48 -13.42 -9.55 -10.65
N ALA A 49 -13.05 -8.50 -9.91
CA ALA A 49 -12.15 -8.61 -8.77
C ALA A 49 -12.71 -9.53 -7.68
N ILE A 50 -14.01 -9.40 -7.38
CA ILE A 50 -14.73 -10.31 -6.50
C ILE A 50 -14.63 -11.74 -7.05
N ASP A 51 -15.11 -12.01 -8.26
CA ASP A 51 -15.09 -13.37 -8.82
C ASP A 51 -13.69 -13.98 -8.86
N TYR A 52 -12.67 -13.16 -9.09
CA TYR A 52 -11.26 -13.58 -9.07
C TYR A 52 -10.85 -14.05 -7.68
N LEU A 53 -11.09 -13.25 -6.65
CA LEU A 53 -10.76 -13.57 -5.26
C LEU A 53 -11.56 -14.75 -4.68
N ASP A 54 -12.69 -15.14 -5.29
CA ASP A 54 -13.40 -16.39 -4.91
C ASP A 54 -12.72 -17.66 -5.44
N ARG A 55 -11.99 -17.54 -6.56
CA ARG A 55 -11.47 -18.69 -7.30
C ARG A 55 -9.96 -18.84 -7.19
N HIS A 56 -9.28 -17.78 -6.80
CA HIS A 56 -7.83 -17.70 -6.76
C HIS A 56 -7.37 -17.10 -5.44
N ASN A 57 -6.13 -17.38 -5.08
CA ASN A 57 -5.47 -16.81 -3.92
C ASN A 57 -4.18 -16.13 -4.42
N PRO A 58 -4.26 -14.88 -4.92
CA PRO A 58 -3.07 -14.17 -5.36
C PRO A 58 -2.08 -14.02 -4.20
N ALA A 59 -0.80 -13.84 -4.51
CA ALA A 59 0.22 -13.60 -3.49
C ALA A 59 0.07 -12.20 -2.88
N VAL A 60 -0.35 -11.23 -3.70
CA VAL A 60 -0.57 -9.84 -3.30
C VAL A 60 -1.69 -9.24 -4.15
N VAL A 61 -2.47 -8.36 -3.54
CA VAL A 61 -3.44 -7.51 -4.23
C VAL A 61 -2.98 -6.06 -4.12
N ILE A 62 -2.86 -5.37 -5.23
CA ILE A 62 -2.53 -3.94 -5.30
C ILE A 62 -3.75 -3.19 -5.80
N VAL A 63 -4.34 -2.36 -4.94
CA VAL A 63 -5.45 -1.47 -5.32
C VAL A 63 -4.84 -0.16 -5.80
N THR A 64 -5.08 0.17 -7.06
CA THR A 64 -4.29 1.19 -7.75
C THR A 64 -4.93 2.58 -7.76
N ASP A 65 -6.23 2.68 -7.48
CA ASP A 65 -6.96 3.94 -7.62
C ASP A 65 -8.12 4.09 -6.63
N GLU A 66 -8.63 5.32 -6.58
CA GLU A 66 -9.73 5.77 -5.74
C GLU A 66 -11.08 5.10 -6.07
N GLY A 67 -11.19 4.35 -7.17
CA GLY A 67 -12.42 3.71 -7.57
C GLY A 67 -12.95 2.69 -6.55
N ILE A 68 -12.09 2.17 -5.65
CA ILE A 68 -12.52 1.30 -4.54
C ILE A 68 -13.42 2.02 -3.53
N LEU A 69 -13.34 3.35 -3.45
CA LEU A 69 -14.05 4.18 -2.47
C LEU A 69 -15.51 4.47 -2.84
N ARG A 70 -15.96 4.07 -4.03
CA ARG A 70 -17.35 4.26 -4.46
C ARG A 70 -18.32 3.58 -3.48
N TYR A 71 -19.43 4.24 -3.18
CA TYR A 71 -20.39 3.76 -2.18
C TYR A 71 -21.41 2.80 -2.79
N GLU A 72 -21.55 2.78 -4.11
CA GLU A 72 -22.49 1.93 -4.82
C GLU A 72 -22.00 0.48 -4.87
N THR A 73 -22.94 -0.47 -4.75
CA THR A 73 -22.67 -1.88 -5.00
C THR A 73 -22.05 -2.06 -6.39
N PRO A 74 -20.95 -2.81 -6.53
CA PRO A 74 -20.42 -3.79 -5.57
C PRO A 74 -19.17 -3.35 -4.79
N HIS A 75 -18.85 -2.06 -4.73
CA HIS A 75 -17.58 -1.57 -4.17
C HIS A 75 -17.43 -1.79 -2.65
N PRO A 76 -18.47 -1.57 -1.80
CA PRO A 76 -18.42 -1.94 -0.39
C PRO A 76 -18.14 -3.44 -0.18
N TYR A 77 -18.80 -4.30 -0.96
CA TYR A 77 -18.61 -5.76 -0.87
C TYR A 77 -17.20 -6.19 -1.30
N LEU A 78 -16.62 -5.54 -2.31
CA LEU A 78 -15.21 -5.76 -2.65
C LEU A 78 -14.29 -5.34 -1.50
N SER A 79 -14.59 -4.25 -0.79
CA SER A 79 -13.79 -3.81 0.36
C SER A 79 -13.84 -4.83 1.50
N GLU A 80 -15.03 -5.34 1.86
CA GLU A 80 -15.19 -6.44 2.82
C GLU A 80 -14.39 -7.67 2.40
N LYS A 81 -14.45 -8.02 1.12
CA LYS A 81 -13.74 -9.17 0.58
C LYS A 81 -12.22 -9.03 0.65
N LEU A 82 -11.68 -7.84 0.39
CA LEU A 82 -10.25 -7.56 0.56
C LEU A 82 -9.84 -7.72 2.02
N VAL A 83 -10.67 -7.28 2.96
CA VAL A 83 -10.43 -7.46 4.39
C VAL A 83 -10.42 -8.95 4.75
N ASP A 84 -11.38 -9.74 4.26
CA ASP A 84 -11.43 -11.19 4.54
C ASP A 84 -10.25 -11.94 3.92
N TYR A 85 -9.87 -11.61 2.68
CA TYR A 85 -8.66 -12.11 2.03
C TYR A 85 -7.41 -11.79 2.88
N THR A 86 -7.29 -10.55 3.35
CA THR A 86 -6.17 -10.14 4.21
C THR A 86 -6.17 -10.88 5.54
N ARG A 87 -7.33 -10.99 6.21
CA ARG A 87 -7.49 -11.78 7.45
C ARG A 87 -7.06 -13.23 7.27
N GLY A 88 -7.30 -13.79 6.08
CA GLY A 88 -6.90 -15.14 5.68
C GLY A 88 -5.38 -15.36 5.59
N GLY A 89 -4.58 -14.29 5.50
CA GLY A 89 -3.13 -14.34 5.26
C GLY A 89 -2.69 -13.63 3.99
N GLY A 90 -3.64 -13.10 3.20
CA GLY A 90 -3.34 -12.33 2.01
C GLY A 90 -2.69 -10.98 2.30
N LYS A 91 -2.06 -10.39 1.29
CA LYS A 91 -1.46 -9.05 1.38
C LYS A 91 -2.21 -8.07 0.48
N VAL A 92 -2.60 -6.94 1.03
CA VAL A 92 -3.24 -5.84 0.29
C VAL A 92 -2.41 -4.58 0.42
N ILE A 93 -2.04 -4.01 -0.72
CA ILE A 93 -1.35 -2.72 -0.82
C ILE A 93 -2.33 -1.72 -1.44
N ILE A 94 -2.54 -0.60 -0.76
CA ILE A 94 -3.25 0.55 -1.29
C ILE A 94 -2.21 1.60 -1.64
N GLY A 95 -2.17 2.05 -2.89
CA GLY A 95 -1.19 3.05 -3.28
C GLY A 95 -1.36 3.50 -4.71
N THR A 96 -0.28 3.99 -5.30
CA THR A 96 -0.26 4.53 -6.66
C THR A 96 -1.22 5.73 -6.79
N ARG A 97 -2.25 5.68 -7.63
CA ARG A 97 -3.13 6.82 -7.86
C ARG A 97 -4.10 7.05 -6.70
N PHE A 98 -4.41 6.03 -5.90
CA PHE A 98 -5.25 6.18 -4.70
C PHE A 98 -4.81 7.37 -3.84
N SER A 99 -3.50 7.58 -3.73
CA SER A 99 -2.89 8.61 -2.88
C SER A 99 -3.01 10.03 -3.45
N VAL A 100 -3.37 10.16 -4.72
CA VAL A 100 -3.63 11.47 -5.38
C VAL A 100 -5.02 12.01 -4.98
N ALA A 101 -5.91 11.19 -4.42
CA ALA A 101 -7.27 11.56 -4.09
C ALA A 101 -7.42 12.33 -2.77
N SER A 102 -6.54 13.30 -2.51
CA SER A 102 -6.53 14.09 -1.25
C SER A 102 -7.84 14.83 -0.99
N GLN A 103 -8.55 15.22 -2.05
CA GLN A 103 -9.90 15.80 -1.98
C GLN A 103 -10.96 14.85 -1.39
N LEU A 104 -10.65 13.55 -1.29
CA LEU A 104 -11.52 12.52 -0.72
C LEU A 104 -11.10 12.10 0.69
N SER A 105 -10.27 12.89 1.38
CA SER A 105 -9.73 12.55 2.71
C SER A 105 -10.80 12.06 3.71
N GLU A 106 -11.95 12.72 3.83
CA GLU A 106 -13.02 12.25 4.73
C GLU A 106 -13.62 10.89 4.34
N VAL A 107 -13.70 10.60 3.03
CA VAL A 107 -14.18 9.32 2.51
C VAL A 107 -13.15 8.23 2.77
N ILE A 108 -11.86 8.54 2.58
CA ILE A 108 -10.74 7.64 2.84
C ILE A 108 -10.65 7.31 4.34
N ASP A 109 -10.72 8.33 5.21
CA ASP A 109 -10.77 8.16 6.67
C ASP A 109 -11.89 7.22 7.10
N ARG A 110 -13.09 7.44 6.55
CA ARG A 110 -14.24 6.59 6.82
C ARG A 110 -14.01 5.17 6.31
N TRP A 111 -13.44 5.00 5.12
CA TRP A 111 -13.17 3.69 4.54
C TRP A 111 -12.16 2.89 5.36
N PHE A 112 -11.07 3.51 5.81
CA PHE A 112 -10.13 2.92 6.76
C PHE A 112 -10.80 2.50 8.07
N HIS A 113 -11.66 3.37 8.63
CA HIS A 113 -12.34 3.08 9.88
C HIS A 113 -13.38 1.96 9.76
N VAL A 114 -14.22 2.01 8.72
CA VAL A 114 -15.39 1.12 8.56
C VAL A 114 -14.97 -0.27 8.11
N PHE A 115 -14.10 -0.39 7.10
CA PHE A 115 -13.75 -1.70 6.54
C PHE A 115 -12.52 -2.30 7.22
N TRP A 116 -11.46 -1.52 7.38
CA TRP A 116 -10.17 -2.02 7.88
C TRP A 116 -10.05 -1.97 9.39
N HIS A 117 -10.93 -1.21 10.06
CA HIS A 117 -10.89 -0.98 11.51
C HIS A 117 -9.55 -0.44 12.01
N VAL A 118 -8.86 0.35 11.17
CA VAL A 118 -7.62 1.03 11.54
C VAL A 118 -7.92 2.49 11.90
N PRO A 119 -7.16 3.10 12.83
CA PRO A 119 -7.39 4.49 13.26
C PRO A 119 -6.85 5.53 12.26
N TRP A 120 -6.38 5.09 11.10
CA TRP A 120 -5.66 5.90 10.13
C TRP A 120 -6.54 7.01 9.58
N LYS A 121 -5.95 8.20 9.44
CA LYS A 121 -6.59 9.36 8.82
C LYS A 121 -5.66 10.05 7.86
N CYS A 122 -6.17 10.58 6.77
CA CYS A 122 -5.45 11.46 5.87
C CYS A 122 -4.94 12.70 6.63
N ALA A 123 -3.75 13.12 6.24
CA ALA A 123 -3.13 14.38 6.57
C ALA A 123 -2.82 15.14 5.27
N GLU A 124 -2.23 16.33 5.41
CA GLU A 124 -1.90 17.18 4.27
C GLU A 124 -0.93 16.48 3.32
N ALA A 125 -1.12 16.72 2.02
CA ALA A 125 -0.26 16.18 0.97
C ALA A 125 0.88 17.16 0.71
N GLU A 126 2.12 16.75 0.96
CA GLU A 126 3.28 17.62 0.86
C GLU A 126 4.53 16.83 0.42
N PRO A 127 5.52 17.48 -0.21
CA PRO A 127 6.85 16.91 -0.38
C PRO A 127 7.59 16.88 0.96
N GLY A 128 8.39 15.84 1.17
CA GLY A 128 9.22 15.77 2.37
C GLY A 128 10.21 14.61 2.36
N SER A 129 11.29 14.79 3.13
CA SER A 129 12.20 13.70 3.46
C SER A 129 11.61 12.86 4.57
N THR A 130 11.60 11.55 4.38
CA THR A 130 11.11 10.58 5.35
C THR A 130 12.15 9.51 5.60
N TYR A 131 12.12 8.95 6.80
CA TYR A 131 13.14 8.03 7.28
C TYR A 131 12.52 6.70 7.68
N LEU A 132 13.25 5.62 7.40
CA LEU A 132 12.83 4.26 7.68
C LEU A 132 12.71 4.05 9.18
N ASN A 133 11.56 3.55 9.60
CA ASN A 133 11.35 3.07 10.96
C ASN A 133 11.84 1.62 11.07
N MET A 134 13.03 1.45 11.63
CA MET A 134 13.66 0.14 11.80
C MET A 134 12.84 -0.81 12.69
N GLU A 135 12.01 -0.29 13.61
CA GLU A 135 11.10 -1.12 14.41
C GLU A 135 10.01 -1.73 13.53
N SER A 136 9.37 -0.91 12.69
CA SER A 136 8.34 -1.35 11.75
C SER A 136 8.91 -2.30 10.69
N GLN A 137 10.09 -2.00 10.13
CA GLN A 137 10.77 -2.90 9.20
C GLN A 137 11.05 -4.27 9.84
N ARG A 138 11.62 -4.33 11.04
CA ARG A 138 11.87 -5.61 11.73
C ARG A 138 10.60 -6.40 12.00
N LYS A 139 9.48 -5.70 12.24
CA LYS A 139 8.18 -6.33 12.51
C LYS A 139 7.57 -6.96 11.25
N TYR A 140 7.68 -6.30 10.10
CA TYR A 140 6.91 -6.68 8.90
C TYR A 140 7.76 -7.14 7.71
N LEU A 141 8.98 -6.62 7.56
CA LEU A 141 9.85 -6.75 6.39
C LEU A 141 11.29 -7.04 6.82
N ALA A 142 11.45 -7.97 7.78
CA ALA A 142 12.71 -8.19 8.49
C ALA A 142 13.89 -8.58 7.58
N THR A 143 13.61 -9.19 6.42
CA THR A 143 14.59 -9.65 5.44
C THR A 143 14.88 -8.62 4.35
N SER A 144 14.08 -7.55 4.25
CA SER A 144 14.12 -6.63 3.13
C SER A 144 15.16 -5.53 3.30
N HIS A 145 15.79 -5.12 2.20
CA HIS A 145 16.80 -4.07 2.18
C HIS A 145 16.20 -2.73 1.76
N LEU A 146 15.52 -2.06 2.70
CA LEU A 146 14.86 -0.80 2.43
C LEU A 146 15.81 0.41 2.52
N PRO A 147 15.63 1.44 1.67
CA PRO A 147 16.39 2.69 1.78
C PRO A 147 16.17 3.36 3.15
N VAL A 148 17.25 3.82 3.78
CA VAL A 148 17.19 4.47 5.11
C VAL A 148 16.39 5.78 5.08
N SER A 149 16.42 6.48 3.94
CA SER A 149 15.68 7.72 3.73
C SER A 149 15.19 7.81 2.30
N ILE A 150 14.00 8.36 2.12
CA ILE A 150 13.42 8.64 0.81
C ILE A 150 12.81 10.05 0.82
N HIS A 151 12.86 10.72 -0.32
CA HIS A 151 12.20 12.01 -0.52
C HIS A 151 11.07 11.81 -1.52
N LEU A 152 9.84 12.10 -1.11
CA LEU A 152 8.65 11.93 -1.96
C LEU A 152 7.60 13.00 -1.68
N GLN A 153 6.78 13.28 -2.69
CA GLN A 153 5.51 13.95 -2.51
C GLN A 153 4.47 12.91 -2.10
N SER A 154 3.91 13.04 -0.90
CA SER A 154 3.02 12.05 -0.33
C SER A 154 1.75 12.67 0.22
N MET A 155 0.62 11.99 0.06
CA MET A 155 -0.47 12.13 1.02
C MET A 155 -0.06 11.38 2.28
N TYR A 156 0.07 12.09 3.40
CA TYR A 156 0.45 11.46 4.66
C TYR A 156 -0.78 10.88 5.37
N LEU A 157 -0.54 9.90 6.24
CA LEU A 157 -1.51 9.45 7.24
C LEU A 157 -1.09 9.91 8.63
N LYS A 158 -2.05 10.35 9.43
CA LYS A 158 -1.94 10.55 10.88
C LYS A 158 -2.67 9.45 11.64
N HIS A 159 -2.42 9.39 12.94
CA HIS A 159 -2.99 8.40 13.88
C HIS A 159 -2.62 6.93 13.56
N VAL A 160 -1.67 6.70 12.67
CA VAL A 160 -1.05 5.38 12.48
C VAL A 160 -0.26 5.06 13.76
N PRO A 161 -0.40 3.88 14.39
CA PRO A 161 0.45 3.46 15.50
C PRO A 161 1.93 3.49 15.08
N HIS A 162 2.85 3.90 15.95
CA HIS A 162 4.26 4.05 15.56
C HIS A 162 4.88 2.76 14.99
N SER A 163 4.60 1.61 15.60
CA SER A 163 5.06 0.30 15.11
C SER A 163 4.60 -0.02 13.69
N ASP A 164 3.56 0.67 13.21
CA ASP A 164 2.90 0.45 11.92
C ASP A 164 3.26 1.52 10.90
N ARG A 165 4.11 2.49 11.25
CA ARG A 165 4.67 3.49 10.33
C ARG A 165 5.95 2.93 9.76
N LEU A 166 5.97 2.54 8.49
CA LEU A 166 7.18 2.04 7.84
C LEU A 166 8.19 3.16 7.62
N TYR A 167 7.71 4.32 7.18
CA TYR A 167 8.49 5.56 7.11
C TYR A 167 7.87 6.65 7.98
N CYS A 168 8.70 7.51 8.55
CA CYS A 168 8.29 8.61 9.39
C CYS A 168 8.74 9.93 8.76
N ARG A 169 7.86 10.93 8.73
CA ARG A 169 8.23 12.27 8.28
C ARG A 169 9.28 12.87 9.22
N ALA A 170 10.33 13.46 8.65
CA ALA A 170 11.30 14.25 9.40
C ALA A 170 10.63 15.50 9.98
N ILE A 171 11.00 15.89 11.20
CA ILE A 171 10.67 17.22 11.71
C ILE A 171 11.89 18.11 11.50
N GLU A 172 11.67 19.20 10.79
CA GLU A 172 12.58 20.33 10.77
C GLU A 172 12.39 21.10 12.08
N LEU A 173 13.45 21.20 12.89
CA LEU A 173 13.45 22.05 14.07
C LEU A 173 13.97 23.42 13.65
N ASP A 174 13.34 24.49 14.16
CA ASP A 174 13.63 25.88 13.77
C ASP A 174 15.12 26.27 13.92
N ASP A 175 15.88 25.59 14.80
CA ASP A 175 17.27 25.93 15.13
C ASP A 175 18.26 24.73 15.06
N GLY A 176 17.95 23.64 14.34
CA GLY A 176 18.82 22.45 14.35
C GLY A 176 18.68 21.47 13.19
N PRO A 177 19.61 20.49 13.08
CA PRO A 177 19.53 19.46 12.05
C PRO A 177 18.23 18.66 12.22
N SER A 178 17.56 18.32 11.11
CA SER A 178 16.36 17.49 11.12
C SER A 178 16.59 16.24 11.96
N VAL A 179 15.82 16.09 13.04
CA VAL A 179 16.01 14.97 13.98
C VAL A 179 15.23 13.77 13.46
N PHE A 180 15.90 12.62 13.39
CA PHE A 180 15.23 11.34 13.21
C PHE A 180 14.19 11.19 14.32
N CYS A 181 12.92 11.15 13.96
CA CYS A 181 11.85 10.94 14.93
C CYS A 181 11.97 9.52 15.51
N HIS A 182 12.76 9.39 16.57
CA HIS A 182 13.00 8.14 17.28
C HIS A 182 11.86 7.80 18.26
N ASP A 183 10.91 8.73 18.46
CA ASP A 183 9.82 8.56 19.41
C ASP A 183 8.45 8.91 18.81
N ASN A 184 7.41 8.39 19.46
CA ASN A 184 6.01 8.58 19.09
C ASN A 184 5.55 10.03 19.19
N THR A 185 6.32 10.90 19.86
CA THR A 185 5.86 12.24 20.23
C THR A 185 6.13 13.26 19.15
N THR A 186 7.21 13.04 18.39
CA THR A 186 7.67 13.93 17.34
C THR A 186 7.00 13.57 16.01
N CYS A 187 7.14 12.36 15.48
CA CYS A 187 6.48 12.04 14.21
C CYS A 187 4.99 11.71 14.42
N GLN A 188 4.09 12.52 13.86
CA GLN A 188 2.64 12.22 13.88
C GLN A 188 2.09 11.75 12.53
N GLN A 189 2.93 11.79 11.48
CA GLN A 189 2.52 11.57 10.10
C GLN A 189 3.44 10.59 9.38
N THR A 190 2.87 9.69 8.60
CA THR A 190 3.62 8.70 7.83
C THR A 190 3.17 8.68 6.37
N PRO A 191 4.10 8.64 5.40
CA PRO A 191 3.74 8.45 4.00
C PRO A 191 3.52 6.96 3.67
N LEU A 192 4.02 6.04 4.50
CA LEU A 192 3.95 4.60 4.28
C LEU A 192 3.62 3.88 5.57
N ALA A 193 2.46 3.24 5.62
CA ALA A 193 1.99 2.49 6.78
C ALA A 193 1.80 1.02 6.44
N ILE A 194 2.04 0.15 7.41
CA ILE A 194 1.84 -1.29 7.30
C ILE A 194 1.32 -1.84 8.63
N THR A 195 0.27 -2.64 8.58
CA THR A 195 -0.32 -3.25 9.77
C THR A 195 -0.79 -4.67 9.51
N ASN A 196 -0.88 -5.46 10.57
CA ASN A 196 -1.47 -6.79 10.51
C ASN A 196 -3.00 -6.67 10.50
N VAL A 197 -3.64 -7.40 9.58
CA VAL A 197 -5.08 -7.60 9.59
C VAL A 197 -5.32 -9.10 9.58
N GLY A 198 -5.69 -9.65 10.74
CA GLY A 198 -5.71 -11.09 10.95
C GLY A 198 -4.32 -11.69 10.79
N ARG A 199 -4.14 -12.62 9.84
CA ARG A 199 -2.84 -13.24 9.52
C ARG A 199 -2.08 -12.56 8.37
N GLY A 200 -2.71 -11.62 7.67
CA GLY A 200 -2.14 -10.97 6.51
C GLY A 200 -1.73 -9.53 6.79
N LEU A 201 -1.38 -8.83 5.71
CA LEU A 201 -0.82 -7.48 5.76
C LEU A 201 -1.69 -6.50 4.98
N PHE A 202 -1.96 -5.36 5.61
CA PHE A 202 -2.54 -4.20 4.96
C PHE A 202 -1.52 -3.08 4.94
N ALA A 203 -1.16 -2.62 3.75
CA ALA A 203 -0.19 -1.55 3.54
C ALA A 203 -0.81 -0.37 2.80
N TYR A 204 -0.36 0.83 3.15
CA TYR A 204 -0.66 2.07 2.47
C TYR A 204 0.64 2.72 1.98
N VAL A 205 0.65 3.15 0.72
CA VAL A 205 1.76 3.85 0.08
C VAL A 205 1.26 5.19 -0.47
N GLY A 206 1.60 6.25 0.23
CA GLY A 206 1.09 7.61 0.03
C GLY A 206 1.71 8.40 -1.13
N ASP A 207 2.65 7.82 -1.87
CA ASP A 207 3.34 8.47 -2.98
C ASP A 207 2.38 8.97 -4.07
N VAL A 208 2.47 10.25 -4.39
CA VAL A 208 1.61 10.98 -5.34
C VAL A 208 2.29 11.17 -6.69
N ASP A 209 3.63 11.20 -6.71
CA ASP A 209 4.40 11.66 -7.85
C ASP A 209 5.18 10.55 -8.57
N HIS A 210 5.37 9.39 -7.92
CA HIS A 210 6.04 8.22 -8.51
C HIS A 210 7.47 8.52 -8.92
N ARG A 211 8.09 9.38 -8.12
CA ARG A 211 9.49 9.77 -8.22
C ARG A 211 10.15 9.32 -6.92
N GLY A 212 10.91 8.23 -6.98
CA GLY A 212 11.71 7.75 -5.85
C GLY A 212 11.70 6.24 -5.70
N ASP A 213 12.36 5.78 -4.65
CA ASP A 213 12.61 4.35 -4.36
C ASP A 213 11.37 3.59 -3.84
N VAL A 214 10.17 4.14 -4.05
CA VAL A 214 8.89 3.56 -3.61
C VAL A 214 8.63 2.21 -4.26
N GLU A 215 9.12 2.01 -5.50
CA GLU A 215 9.05 0.74 -6.20
C GLU A 215 9.72 -0.40 -5.39
N SER A 216 10.94 -0.16 -4.88
CA SER A 216 11.66 -1.15 -4.05
C SER A 216 10.88 -1.51 -2.78
N ILE A 217 10.14 -0.54 -2.22
CA ILE A 217 9.32 -0.76 -1.02
C ILE A 217 8.09 -1.60 -1.36
N ILE A 218 7.42 -1.34 -2.49
CA ILE A 218 6.30 -2.17 -2.95
C ILE A 218 6.77 -3.60 -3.20
N LEU A 219 7.92 -3.79 -3.88
CA LEU A 219 8.52 -5.10 -4.10
C LEU A 219 8.84 -5.81 -2.78
N ALA A 220 9.39 -5.11 -1.79
CA ALA A 220 9.66 -5.66 -0.48
C ALA A 220 8.38 -6.12 0.25
N ILE A 221 7.30 -5.33 0.19
CA ILE A 221 6.00 -5.73 0.76
C ILE A 221 5.45 -6.98 0.07
N CYS A 222 5.69 -7.10 -1.24
CA CYS A 222 5.36 -8.30 -2.01
C CYS A 222 6.27 -9.50 -1.70
N GLU A 223 7.36 -9.34 -0.93
CA GLU A 223 8.46 -10.31 -0.74
C GLU A 223 9.15 -10.68 -2.06
N LEU A 224 9.41 -9.66 -2.88
CA LEU A 224 10.00 -9.76 -4.22
C LEU A 224 11.26 -8.88 -4.37
N ASP A 225 11.81 -8.34 -3.28
CA ASP A 225 13.00 -7.48 -3.28
C ASP A 225 14.34 -8.21 -3.39
#